data_AF-A0A523SGD8-F1
#
_entry.id   AF-A0A523SGD8-F1
#
_cell.length_a   1.000
_cell.length_b   1.000
_cell.length_c   1.000
_cell.angle_alpha   90.00
_cell.angle_beta   90.00
_cell.angle_gamma   90.00
#
_symmetry.space_group_name_H-M   'P 1'
#
loop_
_entity.id
_entity.type
_entity.pdbx_description
1 polymer ?
#
loop_
_entity_poly.entity_id
_entity_poly.type
_entity_poly.pdbx_seq_one_letter_code
_entity_poly.pdbx_strand_id
1 'polypeptide(L)'
;MKKCFYFVLVLLSTSLLFGQDFDRIIGLKKEVKILNLLNGFELTTEQKKVIKKSIKEVQIIEKDFETQVEECLEIFDVALEKSIEILGTGKELPPSLKKEISTYSHEFKEGRKVKEGRILDIAQQIERVLEPQQVQQLKEFIPCLIPPPGRIRIGQTGSSEMIAKHLEKIRDLPESIYVREKDNIISKALKKKKEHLPVLKEFDEDAEGERIEAILDKVRSMRDVDFTLNKDRIAEEFKGDDKKRDSKNDVVQKIRHFLLDPIVLKYL
;
A
#
# COMPACT_ATOMS: atom_id res chain seq x y z
N MET A 1 45.42 -11.77 1.33
CA MET A 1 44.33 -11.24 2.20
C MET A 1 43.88 -9.79 1.91
N LYS A 2 44.67 -8.92 1.24
CA LYS A 2 44.24 -7.52 0.94
C LYS A 2 43.27 -7.34 -0.25
N LYS A 3 43.08 -8.36 -1.11
CA LYS A 3 42.21 -8.27 -2.30
C LYS A 3 40.72 -8.61 -2.05
N CYS A 4 40.40 -9.39 -1.01
CA CYS A 4 38.99 -9.69 -0.66
C CYS A 4 38.29 -8.52 0.04
N PHE A 5 39.02 -7.64 0.73
CA PHE A 5 38.45 -6.49 1.43
C PHE A 5 37.92 -5.41 0.47
N TYR A 6 38.54 -5.23 -0.70
CA TYR A 6 38.12 -4.24 -1.69
C TYR A 6 36.83 -4.64 -2.43
N PHE A 7 36.59 -5.94 -2.62
CA PHE A 7 35.41 -6.43 -3.34
C PHE A 7 34.13 -6.35 -2.49
N VAL A 8 34.25 -6.54 -1.18
CA VAL A 8 33.15 -6.39 -0.22
C VAL A 8 32.78 -4.91 -0.03
N LEU A 9 33.77 -4.00 -0.02
CA LEU A 9 33.52 -2.56 0.13
C LEU A 9 32.86 -1.92 -1.11
N VAL A 10 33.15 -2.42 -2.31
CA VAL A 10 32.52 -1.95 -3.56
C VAL A 10 31.08 -2.51 -3.71
N LEU A 11 30.81 -3.73 -3.25
CA LEU A 11 29.45 -4.28 -3.25
C LEU A 11 28.54 -3.57 -2.23
N LEU A 12 29.06 -3.24 -1.04
CA LEU A 12 28.34 -2.46 -0.02
C LEU A 12 28.07 -1.01 -0.44
N SER A 13 28.96 -0.37 -1.20
CA SER A 13 28.71 0.99 -1.70
C SER A 13 27.69 1.02 -2.83
N THR A 14 27.69 0.01 -3.72
CA THR A 14 26.69 -0.07 -4.79
C THR A 14 25.27 -0.35 -4.27
N SER A 15 25.10 -1.23 -3.27
CA SER A 15 23.78 -1.49 -2.68
C SER A 15 23.23 -0.28 -1.91
N LEU A 16 24.08 0.47 -1.20
CA LEU A 16 23.68 1.74 -0.58
C LEU A 16 23.31 2.82 -1.61
N LEU A 17 24.08 2.95 -2.69
CA LEU A 17 23.81 3.94 -3.74
C LEU A 17 22.52 3.63 -4.51
N PHE A 18 22.27 2.36 -4.85
CA PHE A 18 21.02 1.95 -5.50
C PHE A 18 19.79 2.13 -4.60
N GLY A 19 19.91 1.94 -3.29
CA GLY A 19 18.84 2.20 -2.32
C GLY A 19 18.44 3.67 -2.28
N GLN A 20 19.43 4.57 -2.21
CA GLN A 20 19.19 6.02 -2.14
C GLN A 20 18.50 6.60 -3.38
N ASP A 21 18.90 6.16 -4.58
CA ASP A 21 18.26 6.61 -5.82
C ASP A 21 16.82 6.11 -5.95
N PHE A 22 16.55 4.89 -5.48
CA PHE A 22 15.20 4.31 -5.50
C PHE A 22 14.26 5.02 -4.52
N ASP A 23 14.71 5.29 -3.29
CA ASP A 23 13.94 6.03 -2.29
C ASP A 23 13.65 7.46 -2.76
N ARG A 24 14.63 8.11 -3.41
CA ARG A 24 14.44 9.42 -4.03
C ARG A 24 13.37 9.39 -5.11
N ILE A 25 13.38 8.40 -6.00
CA ILE A 25 12.35 8.26 -7.05
C ILE A 25 10.96 8.03 -6.43
N ILE A 26 10.86 7.21 -5.38
CA ILE A 26 9.58 7.02 -4.66
C ILE A 26 9.10 8.33 -4.06
N GLY A 27 9.98 9.08 -3.39
CA GLY A 27 9.68 10.39 -2.82
C GLY A 27 9.17 11.39 -3.87
N LEU A 28 9.88 11.52 -5.00
CA LEU A 28 9.47 12.40 -6.10
C LEU A 28 8.12 11.99 -6.70
N LYS A 29 7.87 10.69 -6.90
CA LYS A 29 6.58 10.19 -7.38
C LYS A 29 5.44 10.55 -6.42
N LYS A 30 5.68 10.49 -5.12
CA LYS A 30 4.72 10.87 -4.09
C LYS A 30 4.45 12.37 -4.10
N GLU A 31 5.51 13.18 -4.16
CA GLU A 31 5.43 14.64 -4.24
C GLU A 31 4.66 15.12 -5.47
N VAL A 32 4.90 14.53 -6.65
CA VAL A 32 4.13 14.83 -7.87
C VAL A 32 2.64 14.53 -7.68
N LYS A 33 2.28 13.41 -7.04
CA LYS A 33 0.87 13.08 -6.77
C LYS A 33 0.22 14.07 -5.80
N ILE A 34 0.96 14.49 -4.76
CA ILE A 34 0.50 15.51 -3.80
C ILE A 34 0.28 16.84 -4.51
N LEU A 35 1.23 17.28 -5.33
CA LEU A 35 1.11 18.50 -6.13
C LEU A 35 -0.09 18.45 -7.07
N ASN A 36 -0.34 17.31 -7.72
CA ASN A 36 -1.52 17.12 -8.56
C ASN A 36 -2.83 17.27 -7.76
N LEU A 37 -2.87 16.81 -6.51
CA LEU A 37 -4.02 17.03 -5.63
C LEU A 37 -4.15 18.51 -5.24
N LEU A 38 -3.06 19.12 -4.72
CA LEU A 38 -3.07 20.49 -4.22
C LEU A 38 -3.40 21.52 -5.31
N ASN A 39 -2.89 21.33 -6.53
CA ASN A 39 -3.21 22.20 -7.67
C ASN A 39 -4.69 22.13 -8.09
N GLY A 40 -5.37 21.02 -7.77
CA GLY A 40 -6.81 20.87 -7.99
C GLY A 40 -7.67 21.36 -6.83
N PHE A 41 -7.06 21.86 -5.75
CA PHE A 41 -7.69 22.18 -4.48
C PHE A 41 -7.53 23.67 -4.14
N GLU A 42 -8.65 24.40 -4.11
CA GLU A 42 -8.65 25.77 -3.59
C GLU A 42 -8.88 25.74 -2.08
N LEU A 43 -7.80 25.78 -1.30
CA LEU A 43 -7.86 25.81 0.17
C LEU A 43 -7.87 27.24 0.69
N THR A 44 -8.80 27.55 1.60
CA THR A 44 -8.83 28.85 2.30
C THR A 44 -7.66 28.97 3.29
N THR A 45 -7.29 30.20 3.67
CA THR A 45 -6.22 30.44 4.65
C THR A 45 -6.46 29.69 5.97
N GLU A 46 -7.71 29.61 6.44
CA GLU A 46 -8.05 28.89 7.66
C GLU A 46 -7.93 27.37 7.48
N GLN A 47 -8.36 26.82 6.34
CA GLN A 47 -8.17 25.41 6.03
C GLN A 47 -6.68 25.04 5.97
N LYS A 48 -5.84 25.88 5.35
CA LYS A 48 -4.39 25.67 5.33
C LYS A 48 -3.78 25.67 6.73
N LYS A 49 -4.21 26.58 7.62
CA LYS A 49 -3.74 26.61 9.01
C LYS A 49 -4.12 25.32 9.76
N VAL A 50 -5.36 24.85 9.60
CA VAL A 50 -5.81 23.58 10.20
C VAL A 50 -4.96 22.42 9.70
N ILE A 51 -4.79 22.28 8.38
CA ILE A 51 -3.99 21.20 7.79
C ILE A 51 -2.53 21.25 8.28
N LYS A 52 -1.90 22.43 8.31
CA LYS A 52 -0.52 22.59 8.84
C LYS A 52 -0.41 22.14 10.30
N LYS A 53 -1.38 22.49 11.14
CA LYS A 53 -1.42 22.07 12.55
C LYS A 53 -1.60 20.55 12.64
N SER A 54 -2.53 19.98 11.89
CA SER A 54 -2.80 18.55 11.86
C SER A 54 -1.61 17.71 11.37
N ILE A 55 -0.84 18.20 10.39
CA ILE A 55 0.41 17.53 9.95
C ILE A 55 1.41 17.45 11.12
N LYS A 56 1.59 18.53 11.88
CA LYS A 56 2.49 18.53 13.05
C LYS A 56 2.01 17.56 14.13
N GLU A 57 0.70 17.47 14.36
CA GLU A 57 0.12 16.50 15.30
C GLU A 57 0.38 15.06 14.85
N VAL A 58 0.26 14.76 13.54
CA VAL A 58 0.63 13.46 12.98
C VAL A 58 2.12 13.16 13.19
N GLN A 59 3.01 14.11 12.94
CA GLN A 59 4.45 13.92 13.18
C GLN A 59 4.77 13.63 14.66
N ILE A 60 4.04 14.24 15.60
CA ILE A 60 4.15 13.93 17.03
C ILE A 60 3.69 12.48 17.30
N ILE A 61 2.53 12.09 16.75
CA ILE A 61 2.00 10.72 16.88
C ILE A 61 2.99 9.67 16.33
N GLU A 62 3.59 9.95 15.17
CA GLU A 62 4.60 9.09 14.55
C GLU A 62 5.83 8.96 15.44
N LYS A 63 6.34 10.07 15.95
CA LYS A 63 7.50 10.09 16.85
C LYS A 63 7.24 9.39 18.19
N ASP A 64 6.06 9.58 18.78
CA ASP A 64 5.64 8.89 20.01
C ASP A 64 5.67 7.37 19.79
N PHE A 65 5.14 6.91 18.64
CA PHE A 65 5.13 5.50 18.29
C PHE A 65 6.53 4.96 18.00
N GLU A 66 7.37 5.71 17.28
CA GLU A 66 8.78 5.35 17.06
C GLU A 66 9.52 5.17 18.38
N THR A 67 9.32 6.07 19.34
CA THR A 67 9.93 5.98 20.67
C THR A 67 9.48 4.71 21.41
N GLN A 68 8.17 4.40 21.39
CA GLN A 68 7.63 3.16 21.98
C GLN A 68 8.19 1.90 21.30
N VAL A 69 8.39 1.96 19.98
CA VAL A 69 8.95 0.87 19.19
C VAL A 69 10.42 0.66 19.54
N GLU A 70 11.23 1.73 19.59
CA GLU A 70 12.64 1.69 19.96
C GLU A 70 12.88 1.02 21.32
N GLU A 71 12.05 1.33 22.33
CA GLU A 71 12.14 0.71 23.66
C GLU A 71 11.97 -0.81 23.65
N CYS A 72 11.24 -1.37 22.68
CA CYS A 72 10.97 -2.80 22.56
C CYS A 72 11.79 -3.49 21.47
N LEU A 73 12.42 -2.73 20.57
CA LEU A 73 13.08 -3.26 19.37
C LEU A 73 14.27 -4.14 19.69
N GLU A 74 15.17 -3.69 20.59
CA GLU A 74 16.38 -4.44 20.91
C GLU A 74 16.08 -5.83 21.49
N ILE A 75 15.10 -5.92 22.39
CA ILE A 75 14.72 -7.18 23.02
C ILE A 75 14.02 -8.09 22.00
N PHE A 76 13.16 -7.51 21.16
CA PHE A 76 12.45 -8.27 20.15
C PHE A 76 13.39 -8.81 19.07
N ASP A 77 14.38 -8.03 18.64
CA ASP A 77 15.38 -8.44 17.66
C ASP A 77 16.20 -9.64 18.17
N VAL A 78 16.68 -9.59 19.42
CA VAL A 78 17.37 -10.71 20.06
C VAL A 78 16.49 -11.96 20.13
N ALA A 79 15.21 -11.81 20.45
CA ALA A 79 14.26 -12.93 20.49
C ALA A 79 14.03 -13.54 19.09
N LEU A 80 14.01 -12.72 18.03
CA LEU A 80 13.87 -13.17 16.64
C LEU A 80 15.16 -13.83 16.13
N GLU A 81 16.33 -13.27 16.38
CA GLU A 81 17.62 -13.87 16.04
C GLU A 81 17.76 -15.28 16.64
N LYS A 82 17.45 -15.40 17.93
CA LYS A 82 17.45 -16.70 18.63
C LYS A 82 16.44 -17.67 18.03
N SER A 83 15.31 -17.17 17.56
CA SER A 83 14.31 -18.01 16.89
C SER A 83 14.79 -18.52 15.55
N ILE A 84 15.47 -17.68 14.77
CA ILE A 84 16.10 -18.07 13.51
C ILE A 84 17.16 -19.14 13.75
N GLU A 85 18.01 -18.99 14.76
CA GLU A 85 19.02 -19.99 15.13
C GLU A 85 18.38 -21.36 15.44
N ILE A 86 17.36 -21.38 16.30
CA ILE A 86 16.71 -22.63 16.72
C ILE A 86 15.97 -23.29 15.55
N LEU A 87 15.16 -22.53 14.81
CA LEU A 87 14.40 -23.04 13.67
C LEU A 87 15.32 -23.49 12.53
N GLY A 88 16.45 -22.79 12.31
CA GLY A 88 17.47 -23.17 11.33
C GLY A 88 18.11 -24.54 11.61
N THR A 89 18.07 -25.02 12.85
CA THR A 89 18.50 -26.37 13.23
C THR A 89 17.39 -27.42 13.17
N GLY A 90 16.18 -27.06 12.70
CA GLY A 90 15.02 -27.96 12.63
C GLY A 90 14.38 -28.27 13.98
N LYS A 91 14.70 -27.49 15.03
CA LYS A 91 14.14 -27.66 16.39
C LYS A 91 12.94 -26.75 16.60
N GLU A 92 12.04 -27.18 17.49
CA GLU A 92 10.93 -26.32 17.91
C GLU A 92 11.38 -25.22 18.88
N LEU A 93 10.71 -24.06 18.80
CA LEU A 93 10.94 -22.95 19.74
C LEU A 93 10.49 -23.31 21.16
N PRO A 94 11.30 -23.00 22.19
CA PRO A 94 10.91 -23.15 23.58
C PRO A 94 9.63 -22.36 23.92
N PRO A 95 8.75 -22.86 24.81
CA PRO A 95 7.52 -22.16 25.18
C PRO A 95 7.73 -20.73 25.71
N SER A 96 8.83 -20.49 26.43
CA SER A 96 9.19 -19.15 26.93
C SER A 96 9.45 -18.16 25.79
N LEU A 97 10.21 -18.59 24.77
CA LEU A 97 10.55 -17.76 23.61
C LEU A 97 9.33 -17.52 22.70
N LYS A 98 8.47 -18.53 22.51
CA LYS A 98 7.18 -18.37 21.83
C LYS A 98 6.30 -17.31 22.50
N LYS A 99 6.24 -17.33 23.83
CA LYS A 99 5.46 -16.35 24.62
C LYS A 99 6.03 -14.96 24.48
N GLU A 100 7.35 -14.81 24.57
CA GLU A 100 8.06 -13.53 24.44
C GLU A 100 7.80 -12.86 23.08
N ILE A 101 7.99 -13.58 21.98
CA ILE A 101 7.70 -13.10 20.61
C ILE A 101 6.23 -12.74 20.45
N SER A 102 5.33 -13.58 20.97
CA SER A 102 3.89 -13.32 20.89
C SER A 102 3.50 -12.05 21.64
N THR A 103 4.10 -11.79 22.81
CA THR A 103 3.85 -10.57 23.58
C THR A 103 4.28 -9.34 22.79
N TYR A 104 5.52 -9.29 22.32
CA TYR A 104 6.03 -8.15 21.56
C TYR A 104 5.26 -7.95 20.25
N SER A 105 4.98 -9.03 19.52
CA SER A 105 4.16 -8.95 18.30
C SER A 105 2.76 -8.38 18.59
N HIS A 106 2.16 -8.71 19.74
CA HIS A 106 0.88 -8.16 20.14
C HIS A 106 1.00 -6.67 20.50
N GLU A 107 1.99 -6.28 21.29
CA GLU A 107 2.26 -4.88 21.65
C GLU A 107 2.50 -4.01 20.41
N PHE A 108 3.31 -4.47 19.45
CA PHE A 108 3.51 -3.77 18.18
C PHE A 108 2.20 -3.61 17.39
N LYS A 109 1.36 -4.65 17.38
CA LYS A 109 0.08 -4.62 16.68
C LYS A 109 -0.88 -3.63 17.33
N GLU A 110 -0.99 -3.63 18.65
CA GLU A 110 -1.86 -2.71 19.39
C GLU A 110 -1.35 -1.27 19.32
N GLY A 111 -0.04 -1.04 19.50
CA GLY A 111 0.55 0.28 19.32
C GLY A 111 0.30 0.85 17.93
N ARG A 112 0.44 0.01 16.89
CA ARG A 112 0.11 0.39 15.50
C ARG A 112 -1.38 0.75 15.36
N LYS A 113 -2.29 -0.06 15.92
CA LYS A 113 -3.74 0.24 15.88
C LYS A 113 -4.06 1.57 16.54
N VAL A 114 -3.50 1.85 17.71
CA VAL A 114 -3.70 3.11 18.43
C VAL A 114 -3.18 4.29 17.62
N LYS A 115 -1.95 4.18 17.09
CA LYS A 115 -1.36 5.20 16.21
C LYS A 115 -2.26 5.49 15.01
N GLU A 116 -2.66 4.45 14.28
CA GLU A 116 -3.50 4.60 13.09
C GLU A 116 -4.89 5.16 13.43
N GLY A 117 -5.48 4.76 14.56
CA GLY A 117 -6.73 5.34 15.06
C GLY A 117 -6.64 6.85 15.25
N ARG A 118 -5.59 7.32 15.95
CA ARG A 118 -5.34 8.75 16.18
C ARG A 118 -5.16 9.53 14.88
N ILE A 119 -4.41 8.98 13.92
CA ILE A 119 -4.21 9.63 12.61
C ILE A 119 -5.53 9.69 11.82
N LEU A 120 -6.35 8.64 11.88
CA LEU A 120 -7.66 8.62 11.22
C LEU A 120 -8.62 9.63 11.84
N ASP A 121 -8.60 9.82 13.16
CA ASP A 121 -9.40 10.85 13.83
C ASP A 121 -9.02 12.26 13.35
N ILE A 122 -7.72 12.54 13.19
CA ILE A 122 -7.24 13.80 12.61
C ILE A 122 -7.71 13.95 11.15
N ALA A 123 -7.62 12.88 10.35
CA ALA A 123 -8.09 12.91 8.96
C ALA A 123 -9.60 13.19 8.88
N GLN A 124 -10.41 12.64 9.79
CA GLN A 124 -11.84 12.95 9.89
C GLN A 124 -12.10 14.40 10.32
N GLN A 125 -11.26 14.98 11.17
CA GLN A 125 -11.37 16.39 11.53
C GLN A 125 -11.12 17.29 10.32
N ILE A 126 -10.11 16.98 9.49
CA ILE A 126 -9.89 17.69 8.23
C ILE A 126 -11.08 17.52 7.29
N GLU A 127 -11.64 16.30 7.14
CA GLU A 127 -12.82 16.07 6.30
C GLU A 127 -13.98 17.01 6.66
N ARG A 128 -14.22 17.25 7.95
CA ARG A 128 -15.29 18.16 8.44
C ARG A 128 -15.02 19.64 8.17
N VAL A 129 -13.77 20.02 7.95
CA VAL A 129 -13.33 21.40 7.66
C VAL A 129 -13.33 21.68 6.15
N LEU A 130 -13.32 20.63 5.33
CA LEU A 130 -13.44 20.76 3.88
C LEU A 130 -14.89 21.02 3.46
N GLU A 131 -15.04 21.81 2.41
CA GLU A 131 -16.34 22.06 1.78
C GLU A 131 -16.83 20.81 1.03
N PRO A 132 -18.15 20.64 0.85
CA PRO A 132 -18.70 19.50 0.12
C PRO A 132 -18.09 19.30 -1.28
N GLN A 133 -17.79 20.41 -1.99
CA GLN A 133 -17.14 20.34 -3.30
C GLN A 133 -15.71 19.81 -3.21
N GLN A 134 -14.93 20.22 -2.20
CA GLN A 134 -13.59 19.72 -1.94
C GLN A 134 -13.60 18.23 -1.57
N VAL A 135 -14.55 17.81 -0.73
CA VAL A 135 -14.76 16.39 -0.40
C VAL A 135 -15.07 15.59 -1.67
N GLN A 136 -15.90 16.12 -2.56
CA GLN A 136 -16.18 15.47 -3.85
C GLN A 136 -14.93 15.39 -4.74
N GLN A 137 -14.11 16.44 -4.80
CA GLN A 137 -12.82 16.41 -5.50
C GLN A 137 -11.90 15.31 -4.96
N LEU A 138 -11.84 15.12 -3.64
CA LEU A 138 -11.10 14.02 -3.03
C LEU A 138 -11.67 12.65 -3.42
N LYS A 139 -12.99 12.46 -3.41
CA LYS A 139 -13.61 11.19 -3.84
C LYS A 139 -13.18 10.81 -5.25
N GLU A 140 -13.08 11.78 -6.14
CA GLU A 140 -12.74 11.56 -7.55
C GLU A 140 -11.24 11.57 -7.85
N PHE A 141 -10.42 12.06 -6.90
CA PHE A 141 -8.97 12.14 -7.09
C PHE A 141 -8.35 10.76 -7.35
N ILE A 142 -7.57 10.68 -8.43
CA ILE A 142 -6.77 9.52 -8.82
C ILE A 142 -5.29 9.91 -8.69
N PRO A 143 -4.50 9.25 -7.81
CA PRO A 143 -3.10 9.60 -7.59
C PRO A 143 -2.21 9.14 -8.74
N CYS A 144 -2.18 9.94 -9.80
CA CYS A 144 -1.42 9.71 -11.04
C CYS A 144 -0.19 10.62 -11.12
N LEU A 145 0.83 10.17 -11.87
CA LEU A 145 2.02 10.99 -12.17
C LEU A 145 1.76 11.96 -13.31
N ILE A 146 1.02 11.51 -14.31
CA ILE A 146 0.62 12.30 -15.47
C ILE A 146 -0.92 12.38 -15.42
N PRO A 147 -1.50 13.58 -15.21
CA PRO A 147 -2.93 13.76 -15.28
C PRO A 147 -3.46 13.40 -16.67
N PRO A 148 -4.61 12.70 -16.79
CA PRO A 148 -5.19 12.40 -18.09
C PRO A 148 -5.55 13.69 -18.86
N PRO A 149 -5.31 13.74 -20.19
CA PRO A 149 -5.56 14.94 -20.99
C PRO A 149 -7.04 15.33 -20.95
N GLY A 150 -7.30 16.65 -20.86
CA GLY A 150 -8.65 17.21 -20.85
C GLY A 150 -9.38 17.20 -19.51
N ARG A 151 -8.76 16.74 -18.40
CA ARG A 151 -9.42 16.74 -17.08
C ARG A 151 -9.03 17.94 -16.22
N ILE A 152 -9.81 19.00 -16.34
CA ILE A 152 -10.46 19.58 -15.17
C ILE A 152 -11.85 18.92 -15.15
N ARG A 153 -12.18 18.18 -14.06
CA ARG A 153 -13.46 17.50 -13.74
C ARG A 153 -13.69 16.06 -14.22
N ILE A 154 -14.07 15.24 -13.22
CA ILE A 154 -15.16 14.25 -13.15
C ILE A 154 -15.21 13.15 -14.23
N GLY A 155 -15.25 11.90 -13.72
CA GLY A 155 -16.05 10.82 -14.31
C GLY A 155 -15.46 10.12 -15.54
N GLN A 156 -14.60 9.12 -15.33
CA GLN A 156 -14.63 7.91 -16.17
C GLN A 156 -14.24 6.69 -15.32
N THR A 157 -15.09 5.68 -15.40
CA THR A 157 -14.92 4.29 -14.92
C THR A 157 -13.76 3.62 -15.65
N GLY A 158 -12.54 3.75 -15.11
CA GLY A 158 -11.31 3.26 -15.76
C GLY A 158 -10.75 1.93 -15.26
N SER A 159 -11.45 1.17 -14.42
CA SER A 159 -10.80 -0.01 -13.79
C SER A 159 -10.86 -1.30 -14.60
N SER A 160 -11.97 -1.59 -15.30
CA SER A 160 -12.18 -2.90 -15.94
C SER A 160 -11.35 -3.08 -17.20
N GLU A 161 -11.21 -2.05 -18.04
CA GLU A 161 -10.52 -2.19 -19.33
C GLU A 161 -9.02 -2.51 -19.17
N MET A 162 -8.35 -1.92 -18.17
CA MET A 162 -6.94 -2.23 -17.88
C MET A 162 -6.77 -3.64 -17.31
N ILE A 163 -7.72 -4.11 -16.50
CA ILE A 163 -7.72 -5.48 -15.97
C ILE A 163 -7.96 -6.47 -17.11
N ALA A 164 -8.93 -6.21 -17.99
CA ALA A 164 -9.22 -7.03 -19.16
C ALA A 164 -7.99 -7.19 -20.07
N LYS A 165 -7.27 -6.09 -20.37
CA LYS A 165 -6.00 -6.14 -21.12
C LYS A 165 -4.90 -6.93 -20.41
N HIS A 166 -4.90 -6.93 -19.08
CA HIS A 166 -3.94 -7.72 -18.31
C HIS A 166 -4.27 -9.22 -18.34
N LEU A 167 -5.56 -9.57 -18.24
CA LEU A 167 -6.04 -10.95 -18.36
C LEU A 167 -5.77 -11.51 -19.77
N GLU A 168 -5.94 -10.70 -20.81
CA GLU A 168 -5.56 -11.04 -22.19
C GLU A 168 -4.07 -11.39 -22.30
N LYS A 169 -3.19 -10.56 -21.73
CA LYS A 169 -1.74 -10.88 -21.70
C LYS A 169 -1.42 -12.17 -20.95
N ILE A 170 -2.12 -12.47 -19.85
CA ILE A 170 -1.91 -13.70 -19.09
C ILE A 170 -2.38 -14.91 -19.88
N ARG A 171 -3.48 -14.79 -20.64
CA ARG A 171 -3.96 -15.83 -21.55
C ARG A 171 -2.93 -16.14 -22.63
N ASP A 172 -2.31 -15.11 -23.20
CA ASP A 172 -1.32 -15.25 -24.27
C ASP A 172 0.04 -15.80 -23.80
N LEU A 173 0.27 -15.94 -22.49
CA LEU A 173 1.51 -16.52 -21.98
C LEU A 173 1.63 -18.00 -22.40
N PRO A 174 2.82 -18.43 -22.87
CA PRO A 174 3.14 -19.84 -23.04
C PRO A 174 2.96 -20.60 -21.73
N GLU A 175 2.46 -21.84 -21.81
CA GLU A 175 2.10 -22.67 -20.66
C GLU A 175 3.27 -22.82 -19.67
N SER A 176 4.48 -23.07 -20.17
CA SER A 176 5.68 -23.20 -19.34
C SER A 176 6.04 -21.94 -18.55
N ILE A 177 5.73 -20.76 -19.11
CA ILE A 177 5.95 -19.47 -18.44
C ILE A 177 4.84 -19.22 -17.43
N TYR A 178 3.59 -19.51 -17.80
CA TYR A 178 2.45 -19.34 -16.92
C TYR A 178 2.58 -20.18 -15.65
N VAL A 179 2.86 -21.48 -15.78
CA VAL A 179 3.04 -22.40 -14.63
C VAL A 179 4.13 -21.90 -13.68
N ARG A 180 5.25 -21.39 -14.22
CA ARG A 180 6.35 -20.88 -13.40
C ARG A 180 6.02 -19.56 -12.70
N GLU A 181 5.25 -18.68 -13.34
CA GLU A 181 4.96 -17.33 -12.82
C GLU A 181 3.61 -17.22 -12.12
N LYS A 182 2.78 -18.28 -12.12
CA LYS A 182 1.40 -18.28 -11.60
C LYS A 182 1.34 -17.73 -10.18
N ASP A 183 2.17 -18.28 -9.28
CA ASP A 183 2.22 -17.86 -7.88
C ASP A 183 2.66 -16.41 -7.72
N ASN A 184 3.58 -15.93 -8.57
CA ASN A 184 4.05 -14.55 -8.57
C ASN A 184 2.96 -13.58 -9.06
N ILE A 185 2.18 -13.98 -10.07
CA ILE A 185 1.03 -13.20 -10.57
C ILE A 185 -0.03 -13.07 -9.48
N ILE A 186 -0.38 -14.18 -8.82
CA ILE A 186 -1.34 -14.21 -7.70
C ILE A 186 -0.82 -13.35 -6.55
N SER A 187 0.43 -13.53 -6.13
CA SER A 187 1.06 -12.76 -5.05
C SER A 187 1.03 -11.26 -5.31
N LYS A 188 1.31 -10.82 -6.55
CA LYS A 188 1.23 -9.40 -6.94
C LYS A 188 -0.21 -8.89 -6.90
N ALA A 189 -1.18 -9.69 -7.35
CA ALA A 189 -2.58 -9.32 -7.30
C ALA A 189 -3.09 -9.19 -5.86
N LEU A 190 -2.74 -10.14 -4.99
CA LEU A 190 -3.04 -10.10 -3.55
C LEU A 190 -2.39 -8.89 -2.88
N LYS A 191 -1.11 -8.63 -3.13
CA LYS A 191 -0.42 -7.46 -2.59
C LYS A 191 -1.13 -6.16 -2.98
N LYS A 192 -1.50 -6.01 -4.24
CA LYS A 192 -2.21 -4.82 -4.73
C LYS A 192 -3.60 -4.69 -4.10
N LYS A 193 -4.31 -5.80 -3.89
CA LYS A 193 -5.57 -5.77 -3.14
C LYS A 193 -5.34 -5.35 -1.69
N LYS A 194 -4.35 -5.93 -1.01
CA LYS A 194 -4.00 -5.62 0.38
C LYS A 194 -3.61 -4.15 0.59
N GLU A 195 -2.84 -3.58 -0.34
CA GLU A 195 -2.51 -2.14 -0.37
C GLU A 195 -3.75 -1.23 -0.49
N HIS A 196 -4.88 -1.78 -0.95
CA HIS A 196 -6.12 -1.04 -1.18
C HIS A 196 -7.25 -1.42 -0.22
N LEU A 197 -7.03 -2.36 0.71
CA LEU A 197 -7.99 -2.69 1.75
C LEU A 197 -7.88 -1.71 2.92
N PRO A 198 -9.01 -1.39 3.59
CA PRO A 198 -8.96 -0.69 4.86
C PRO A 198 -8.09 -1.46 5.85
N VAL A 199 -7.23 -0.75 6.58
CA VAL A 199 -6.21 -1.31 7.50
C VAL A 199 -6.77 -2.31 8.52
N LEU A 200 -8.06 -2.23 8.86
CA LEU A 200 -8.74 -3.06 9.85
C LEU A 200 -9.65 -4.15 9.26
N LYS A 201 -9.73 -4.28 7.93
CA LYS A 201 -10.57 -5.32 7.32
C LYS A 201 -9.82 -6.65 7.36
N GLU A 202 -10.45 -7.67 7.95
CA GLU A 202 -9.97 -9.05 7.83
C GLU A 202 -9.90 -9.43 6.35
N PHE A 203 -8.71 -9.86 5.93
CA PHE A 203 -8.43 -10.30 4.58
C PHE A 203 -7.85 -11.69 4.67
N ASP A 204 -8.63 -12.66 4.19
CA ASP A 204 -8.19 -14.03 4.07
C ASP A 204 -7.38 -14.15 2.77
N GLU A 205 -6.05 -14.17 2.92
CA GLU A 205 -5.13 -14.23 1.78
C GLU A 205 -5.23 -15.54 1.02
N ASP A 206 -5.51 -16.64 1.73
CA ASP A 206 -5.58 -17.98 1.15
C ASP A 206 -6.85 -18.12 0.32
N ALA A 207 -8.01 -17.78 0.89
CA ALA A 207 -9.29 -17.84 0.17
C ALA A 207 -9.33 -16.90 -1.04
N GLU A 208 -8.75 -15.71 -0.92
CA GLU A 208 -8.66 -14.77 -2.04
C GLU A 208 -7.64 -15.22 -3.10
N GLY A 209 -6.56 -15.88 -2.67
CA GLY A 209 -5.57 -16.50 -3.55
C GLY A 209 -6.19 -17.58 -4.43
N GLU A 210 -6.92 -18.51 -3.81
CA GLU A 210 -7.67 -19.58 -4.51
C GLU A 210 -8.69 -19.00 -5.50
N ARG A 211 -9.39 -17.92 -5.12
CA ARG A 211 -10.35 -17.23 -5.99
C ARG A 211 -9.67 -16.62 -7.21
N ILE A 212 -8.55 -15.93 -7.02
CA ILE A 212 -7.77 -15.32 -8.12
C ILE A 212 -7.23 -16.42 -9.04
N GLU A 213 -6.67 -17.48 -8.47
CA GLU A 213 -6.18 -18.65 -9.20
C GLU A 213 -7.27 -19.24 -10.11
N ALA A 214 -8.44 -19.53 -9.55
CA ALA A 214 -9.56 -20.08 -10.30
C ALA A 214 -9.98 -19.19 -11.48
N ILE A 215 -9.93 -17.87 -11.32
CA ILE A 215 -10.25 -16.92 -12.40
C ILE A 215 -9.16 -16.95 -13.50
N LEU A 216 -7.88 -17.04 -13.14
CA LEU A 216 -6.79 -17.13 -14.11
C LEU A 216 -6.87 -18.42 -14.93
N ASP A 217 -7.13 -19.56 -14.28
CA ASP A 217 -7.29 -20.86 -14.95
C ASP A 217 -8.53 -20.86 -15.86
N LYS A 218 -9.63 -20.26 -15.40
CA LYS A 218 -10.85 -20.04 -16.17
C LYS A 218 -10.58 -19.17 -17.42
N VAL A 219 -9.79 -18.11 -17.29
CA VAL A 219 -9.43 -17.23 -18.43
C VAL A 219 -8.61 -17.98 -19.47
N ARG A 220 -7.68 -18.85 -19.06
CA ARG A 220 -6.84 -19.62 -19.99
C ARG A 220 -7.61 -20.75 -20.68
N SER A 221 -8.53 -21.39 -19.97
CA SER A 221 -9.31 -22.52 -20.52
C SER A 221 -10.46 -22.11 -21.44
N MET A 222 -10.88 -20.84 -21.44
CA MET A 222 -11.91 -20.35 -22.39
C MET A 222 -11.43 -20.40 -23.85
N ARG A 223 -12.37 -20.41 -24.80
CA ARG A 223 -12.06 -20.16 -26.22
C ARG A 223 -11.95 -18.65 -26.47
N ASP A 224 -11.23 -18.24 -27.51
CA ASP A 224 -10.96 -16.81 -27.78
C ASP A 224 -12.24 -15.99 -27.97
N VAL A 225 -13.23 -16.58 -28.64
CA VAL A 225 -14.55 -15.95 -28.86
C VAL A 225 -15.28 -15.77 -27.53
N ASP A 226 -15.26 -16.79 -26.68
CA ASP A 226 -15.93 -16.76 -25.37
C ASP A 226 -15.25 -15.76 -24.43
N PHE A 227 -13.92 -15.72 -24.43
CA PHE A 227 -13.15 -14.74 -23.66
C PHE A 227 -13.46 -13.32 -24.12
N THR A 228 -13.44 -13.07 -25.45
CA THR A 228 -13.70 -11.74 -26.01
C THR A 228 -15.07 -11.20 -25.60
N LEU A 229 -16.09 -12.05 -25.59
CA LEU A 229 -17.46 -11.69 -25.18
C LEU A 229 -17.62 -11.49 -23.67
N ASN A 230 -16.77 -12.12 -22.86
CA ASN A 230 -16.90 -12.12 -21.40
C ASN A 230 -15.81 -11.32 -20.66
N LYS A 231 -14.79 -10.79 -21.34
CA LYS A 231 -13.60 -10.20 -20.72
C LYS A 231 -13.91 -9.10 -19.71
N ASP A 232 -14.92 -8.26 -19.98
CA ASP A 232 -15.30 -7.18 -19.07
C ASP A 232 -15.97 -7.72 -17.81
N ARG A 233 -16.84 -8.74 -17.96
CA ARG A 233 -17.46 -9.43 -16.83
C ARG A 233 -16.42 -10.16 -15.98
N ILE A 234 -15.46 -10.81 -16.61
CA ILE A 234 -14.37 -11.51 -15.92
C ILE A 234 -13.44 -10.51 -15.24
N ALA A 235 -13.20 -9.34 -15.84
CA ALA A 235 -12.43 -8.29 -15.20
C ALA A 235 -13.11 -7.75 -13.92
N GLU A 236 -14.44 -7.62 -13.93
CA GLU A 236 -15.21 -7.29 -12.72
C GLU A 236 -15.21 -8.44 -11.71
N GLU A 237 -15.33 -9.69 -12.15
CA GLU A 237 -15.18 -10.88 -11.29
C GLU A 237 -13.79 -10.93 -10.66
N PHE A 238 -12.73 -10.65 -11.42
CA PHE A 238 -11.34 -10.60 -10.96
C PHE A 238 -11.14 -9.50 -9.91
N LYS A 239 -11.73 -8.33 -10.15
CA LYS A 239 -11.79 -7.24 -9.19
C LYS A 239 -12.51 -7.67 -7.90
N GLY A 240 -13.54 -8.52 -8.01
CA GLY A 240 -14.28 -9.11 -6.90
C GLY A 240 -15.14 -8.09 -6.15
N ASP A 241 -15.65 -8.48 -4.98
CA ASP A 241 -16.38 -7.59 -4.06
C ASP A 241 -15.41 -6.60 -3.39
N ASP A 242 -14.81 -5.73 -4.19
CA ASP A 242 -14.60 -4.35 -3.75
C ASP A 242 -16.00 -3.76 -3.56
N LYS A 243 -16.69 -4.15 -2.47
CA LYS A 243 -17.91 -3.49 -1.98
C LYS A 243 -17.67 -2.02 -2.19
N LYS A 244 -18.50 -1.38 -3.04
CA LYS A 244 -18.48 0.06 -3.35
C LYS A 244 -17.84 0.76 -2.17
N ARG A 245 -16.58 1.21 -2.34
CA ARG A 245 -15.81 1.82 -1.25
C ARG A 245 -16.78 2.70 -0.51
N ASP A 246 -16.96 2.44 0.78
CA ASP A 246 -17.81 3.30 1.58
C ASP A 246 -17.20 4.70 1.39
N SER A 247 -17.89 5.56 0.63
CA SER A 247 -17.20 6.69 -0.05
C SER A 247 -16.56 7.64 0.97
N LYS A 248 -17.02 7.56 2.22
CA LYS A 248 -16.48 8.20 3.40
C LYS A 248 -15.11 7.65 3.81
N ASN A 249 -14.95 6.32 3.87
CA ASN A 249 -13.64 5.71 4.16
C ASN A 249 -12.59 6.03 3.08
N ASP A 250 -12.99 6.16 1.81
CA ASP A 250 -12.05 6.54 0.73
C ASP A 250 -11.50 7.96 0.91
N VAL A 251 -12.34 8.92 1.30
CA VAL A 251 -11.93 10.33 1.52
C VAL A 251 -10.98 10.44 2.70
N VAL A 252 -11.35 9.87 3.85
CA VAL A 252 -10.51 9.92 5.06
C VAL A 252 -9.14 9.30 4.79
N GLN A 253 -9.09 8.19 4.03
CA GLN A 253 -7.83 7.58 3.63
C GLN A 253 -7.01 8.48 2.70
N LYS A 254 -7.63 9.17 1.73
CA LYS A 254 -6.92 10.12 0.88
C LYS A 254 -6.39 11.33 1.66
N ILE A 255 -7.16 11.84 2.63
CA ILE A 255 -6.69 12.89 3.54
C ILE A 255 -5.46 12.41 4.31
N ARG A 256 -5.53 11.23 4.93
CA ARG A 256 -4.40 10.60 5.63
C ARG A 256 -3.15 10.48 4.74
N HIS A 257 -3.30 9.99 3.53
CA HIS A 257 -2.15 9.67 2.66
C HIS A 257 -1.58 10.88 1.90
N PHE A 258 -2.39 11.91 1.64
CA PHE A 258 -1.98 13.02 0.77
C PHE A 258 -2.00 14.39 1.46
N LEU A 259 -3.02 14.72 2.24
CA LEU A 259 -3.12 16.04 2.89
C LEU A 259 -2.37 16.11 4.22
N LEU A 260 -2.30 14.99 4.95
CA LEU A 260 -1.53 14.89 6.20
C LEU A 260 -0.05 14.56 5.98
N ASP A 261 0.39 14.50 4.73
CA ASP A 261 1.79 14.21 4.42
C ASP A 261 2.70 15.41 4.75
N PRO A 262 3.87 15.20 5.40
CA PRO A 262 4.80 16.29 5.70
C PRO A 262 5.25 17.12 4.50
N ILE A 263 5.28 16.54 3.28
CA ILE A 263 5.64 17.24 2.05
C ILE A 263 4.68 18.41 1.76
N VAL A 264 3.42 18.29 2.17
CA VAL A 264 2.39 19.34 1.99
C VAL A 264 2.81 20.66 2.64
N LEU A 265 3.57 20.63 3.74
CA LEU A 265 4.06 21.85 4.41
C LEU A 265 4.91 22.75 3.52
N LYS A 266 5.54 22.20 2.47
CA LYS A 266 6.33 22.98 1.50
C LYS A 266 5.45 23.86 0.60
N TYR A 267 4.17 23.52 0.46
CA TYR A 267 3.26 24.06 -0.56
C TYR A 267 2.05 24.80 0.02
N LEU A 268 1.80 24.68 1.32
CA LEU A 268 0.79 25.46 2.05
C LEU A 268 1.39 26.73 2.65
#